data_AF-A0A845FTM6-F1
#
_entry.id   AF-A0A845FTM6-F1
#
_cell.length_a   1.000
_cell.length_b   1.000
_cell.length_c   1.000
_cell.angle_alpha   90.00
_cell.angle_beta   90.00
_cell.angle_gamma   90.00
#
_symmetry.space_group_name_H-M   'P 1'
#
loop_
_entity.id
_entity.type
_entity.pdbx_description
1 polymer ?
#
loop_
_entity_poly.entity_id
_entity_poly.type
_entity_poly.pdbx_seq_one_letter_code
_entity_poly.pdbx_strand_id
1 'polypeptide(L)'
;MAKDISNAYLVTTNAGDVLINAGFMGSAERNKAIFDKVRTGPLEYLVLTQAHADHYGGVPLLKENGTKIVAERRFVDTWHFFDRLGPFLKGRSAKIWSSTIKGRDNPVPEVIPDIAVDEQFAFEVGERRFEVISTPGGEAPDALVVWMPREKVVFTGNLFGPVFMSMPNLCTLRGDKPRSARLWLECLEKVRDLNPELLITGHGDPIEGAANIRQSLDKMHAAVSYVLEQTLDGMNAGKDVHTLMREIQLPEEIAIGEFHGKVNWAVRTIWEEHAGWFHMDYTTSLYGVPRASIDADLVELAGGADALAQRAQAKLADNQPLEALHLVEVALGAEPTNSAALTVKKAVMGLLLKASGGTNMSEVMWLKNQLTLTEAALGEG
;
A
#
# COMPACT_ATOMS: atom_id res chain seq x y z
N MET A 1 -15.18 9.26 15.77
CA MET A 1 -14.12 9.11 14.73
C MET A 1 -13.45 10.46 14.50
N ALA A 2 -12.12 10.47 14.39
CA ALA A 2 -11.37 11.58 13.84
C ALA A 2 -10.85 11.18 12.44
N LYS A 3 -11.24 11.92 11.39
CA LYS A 3 -10.80 11.66 10.01
C LYS A 3 -9.37 12.14 9.80
N ASP A 4 -8.45 11.28 9.35
CA ASP A 4 -7.02 11.59 9.14
C ASP A 4 -6.48 10.80 7.94
N ILE A 5 -5.15 10.67 7.75
CA ILE A 5 -4.59 9.73 6.77
C ILE A 5 -5.14 8.35 7.06
N SER A 6 -4.87 7.77 8.25
CA SER A 6 -5.69 6.71 8.81
C SER A 6 -6.50 7.28 9.97
N ASN A 7 -7.79 7.05 9.95
CA ASN A 7 -8.74 7.44 10.96
C ASN A 7 -8.39 6.86 12.34
N ALA A 8 -8.78 7.60 13.38
CA ALA A 8 -8.72 7.17 14.76
C ALA A 8 -10.14 7.11 15.36
N TYR A 9 -10.39 6.11 16.20
CA TYR A 9 -11.72 5.80 16.72
C TYR A 9 -11.72 5.71 18.23
N LEU A 10 -12.49 6.58 18.88
CA LEU A 10 -12.76 6.49 20.30
C LEU A 10 -14.06 5.71 20.53
N VAL A 11 -13.98 4.64 21.31
CA VAL A 11 -15.11 3.86 21.80
C VAL A 11 -15.30 4.19 23.27
N THR A 12 -16.44 4.81 23.59
CA THR A 12 -16.76 5.23 24.96
C THR A 12 -17.53 4.17 25.72
N THR A 13 -17.29 4.07 27.03
CA THR A 13 -17.99 3.13 27.93
C THR A 13 -18.34 3.83 29.25
N ASN A 14 -19.05 3.12 30.15
CA ASN A 14 -19.35 3.64 31.48
C ASN A 14 -18.16 3.61 32.48
N ALA A 15 -17.04 2.97 32.13
CA ALA A 15 -15.89 2.78 33.03
C ALA A 15 -14.56 3.27 32.46
N GLY A 16 -14.58 3.96 31.32
CA GLY A 16 -13.37 4.43 30.62
C GLY A 16 -13.52 4.31 29.11
N ASP A 17 -12.53 4.83 28.38
CA ASP A 17 -12.54 4.86 26.93
C ASP A 17 -11.49 3.93 26.34
N VAL A 18 -11.74 3.46 25.11
CA VAL A 18 -10.81 2.69 24.29
C VAL A 18 -10.55 3.45 23.00
N LEU A 19 -9.29 3.71 22.69
CA LEU A 19 -8.88 4.35 21.44
C LEU A 19 -8.31 3.31 20.49
N ILE A 20 -8.80 3.27 19.26
CA ILE A 20 -8.32 2.40 18.18
C ILE A 20 -7.65 3.31 17.14
N ASN A 21 -6.34 3.13 16.99
CA ASN A 21 -5.41 4.02 16.30
C ASN A 21 -5.35 5.46 16.87
N ALA A 22 -4.27 6.17 16.54
CA ALA A 22 -3.94 7.49 17.05
C ALA A 22 -3.76 8.54 15.94
N GLY A 23 -3.94 8.18 14.66
CA GLY A 23 -3.74 9.07 13.52
C GLY A 23 -2.27 9.41 13.27
N PHE A 24 -2.04 10.37 12.36
CA PHE A 24 -0.69 10.79 11.97
C PHE A 24 -0.12 11.83 12.93
N MET A 25 1.21 11.90 13.07
CA MET A 25 1.90 12.80 14.01
C MET A 25 1.44 14.26 13.90
N GLY A 26 1.40 14.81 12.69
CA GLY A 26 1.01 16.20 12.43
C GLY A 26 -0.48 16.51 12.65
N SER A 27 -1.31 15.51 12.97
CA SER A 27 -2.75 15.65 13.21
C SER A 27 -3.16 15.31 14.64
N ALA A 28 -2.19 14.98 15.51
CA ALA A 28 -2.45 14.52 16.87
C ALA A 28 -3.26 15.53 17.71
N GLU A 29 -2.91 16.82 17.70
CA GLU A 29 -3.63 17.85 18.47
C GLU A 29 -5.09 18.00 18.04
N ARG A 30 -5.31 18.02 16.72
CA ARG A 30 -6.66 18.07 16.14
C ARG A 30 -7.47 16.83 16.53
N ASN A 31 -6.87 15.65 16.45
CA ASN A 31 -7.53 14.39 16.81
C ASN A 31 -7.88 14.39 18.30
N LYS A 32 -6.97 14.85 19.17
CA LYS A 32 -7.22 15.00 20.61
C LYS A 32 -8.40 15.96 20.88
N ALA A 33 -8.42 17.13 20.25
CA ALA A 33 -9.49 18.10 20.42
C ALA A 33 -10.87 17.60 19.95
N ILE A 34 -10.91 16.65 19.00
CA ILE A 34 -12.14 15.96 18.60
C ILE A 34 -12.59 15.00 19.70
N PHE A 35 -11.68 14.20 20.24
CA PHE A 35 -11.99 13.20 21.26
C PHE A 35 -12.37 13.83 22.59
N ASP A 36 -11.67 14.87 23.04
CA ASP A 36 -11.93 15.57 24.32
C ASP A 36 -13.38 16.05 24.47
N LYS A 37 -14.09 16.28 23.35
CA LYS A 37 -15.50 16.69 23.35
C LYS A 37 -16.48 15.57 23.69
N VAL A 38 -16.05 14.31 23.60
CA VAL A 38 -16.91 13.12 23.68
C VAL A 38 -16.40 12.05 24.66
N ARG A 39 -15.20 12.21 25.22
CA ARG A 39 -14.65 11.31 26.26
C ARG A 39 -15.64 11.17 27.42
N THR A 40 -15.77 9.96 27.95
CA THR A 40 -16.60 9.68 29.14
C THR A 40 -15.78 9.31 30.36
N GLY A 41 -14.48 9.02 30.20
CA GLY A 41 -13.60 8.64 31.31
C GLY A 41 -12.11 8.62 30.93
N PRO A 42 -11.26 8.04 31.77
CA PRO A 42 -9.84 7.84 31.47
C PRO A 42 -9.65 6.91 30.27
N LEU A 43 -8.50 7.05 29.58
CA LEU A 43 -8.17 6.19 28.44
C LEU A 43 -7.54 4.91 28.95
N GLU A 44 -8.30 3.83 28.99
CA GLU A 44 -7.86 2.54 29.54
C GLU A 44 -6.93 1.82 28.55
N TYR A 45 -7.34 1.75 27.28
CA TYR A 45 -6.60 1.06 26.23
C TYR A 45 -6.43 1.91 24.97
N LEU A 46 -5.26 1.80 24.37
CA LEU A 46 -4.96 2.30 23.03
C LEU A 46 -4.52 1.12 22.17
N VAL A 47 -5.39 0.67 21.27
CA VAL A 47 -5.13 -0.46 20.37
C VAL A 47 -4.63 0.06 19.03
N LEU A 48 -3.43 -0.37 18.64
CA LEU A 48 -2.79 -0.02 17.38
C LEU A 48 -2.99 -1.15 16.37
N THR A 49 -3.64 -0.86 15.26
CA THR A 49 -3.95 -1.91 14.27
C THR A 49 -2.74 -2.35 13.46
N GLN A 50 -1.67 -1.55 13.41
CA GLN A 50 -0.43 -1.80 12.65
C GLN A 50 0.63 -0.71 12.89
N ALA A 51 1.89 -1.00 12.59
CA ALA A 51 3.05 -0.13 12.68
C ALA A 51 3.28 0.71 11.41
N HIS A 52 2.21 1.30 10.87
CA HIS A 52 2.31 2.42 9.92
C HIS A 52 2.05 3.74 10.65
N ALA A 53 2.86 4.77 10.36
CA ALA A 53 2.93 6.00 11.15
C ALA A 53 1.60 6.78 11.23
N ASP A 54 0.69 6.57 10.29
CA ASP A 54 -0.68 7.09 10.29
C ASP A 54 -1.62 6.39 11.27
N HIS A 55 -1.22 5.26 11.86
CA HIS A 55 -1.99 4.53 12.86
C HIS A 55 -1.54 4.82 14.29
N TYR A 56 -0.28 5.18 14.52
CA TYR A 56 0.28 5.36 15.87
C TYR A 56 0.97 6.71 16.08
N GLY A 57 1.07 7.56 15.06
CA GLY A 57 1.82 8.81 15.11
C GLY A 57 1.36 9.77 16.21
N GLY A 58 0.06 9.75 16.55
CA GLY A 58 -0.50 10.56 17.64
C GLY A 58 -0.32 10.00 19.05
N VAL A 59 0.25 8.80 19.22
CA VAL A 59 0.38 8.13 20.53
C VAL A 59 1.02 9.01 21.60
N PRO A 60 2.15 9.72 21.36
CA PRO A 60 2.80 10.52 22.40
C PRO A 60 1.90 11.60 23.01
N LEU A 61 0.91 12.12 22.26
CA LEU A 61 -0.01 13.15 22.71
C LEU A 61 -1.32 12.58 23.28
N LEU A 62 -1.79 11.46 22.72
CA LEU A 62 -3.08 10.87 23.04
C LEU A 62 -3.03 9.88 24.21
N LYS A 63 -1.86 9.30 24.51
CA LYS A 63 -1.67 8.40 25.66
C LYS A 63 -1.84 9.17 26.97
N GLU A 64 -2.57 8.59 27.92
CA GLU A 64 -2.67 9.08 29.29
C GLU A 64 -1.82 8.22 30.25
N ASN A 65 -1.61 8.72 31.47
CA ASN A 65 -0.98 7.91 32.50
C ASN A 65 -1.90 6.72 32.83
N GLY A 66 -1.34 5.50 32.80
CA GLY A 66 -2.10 4.26 32.99
C GLY A 66 -2.72 3.67 31.73
N THR A 67 -2.75 4.37 30.59
CA THR A 67 -3.21 3.80 29.31
C THR A 67 -2.31 2.64 28.89
N LYS A 68 -2.91 1.48 28.64
CA LYS A 68 -2.22 0.30 28.10
C LYS A 68 -2.23 0.32 26.58
N ILE A 69 -1.06 0.31 25.96
CA ILE A 69 -0.92 0.18 24.51
C ILE A 69 -0.97 -1.30 24.14
N VAL A 70 -1.86 -1.64 23.21
CA VAL A 70 -2.01 -3.00 22.68
C VAL A 70 -1.63 -2.98 21.20
N ALA A 71 -0.74 -3.88 20.80
CA ALA A 71 -0.39 -4.07 19.40
C ALA A 71 -0.04 -5.53 19.13
N GLU A 72 0.07 -5.90 17.85
CA GLU A 72 0.48 -7.24 17.45
C GLU A 72 1.94 -7.47 17.85
N ARG A 73 2.32 -8.72 18.14
CA ARG A 73 3.66 -9.05 18.64
C ARG A 73 4.82 -8.62 17.73
N ARG A 74 4.59 -8.49 16.41
CA ARG A 74 5.58 -8.07 15.41
C ARG A 74 5.64 -6.54 15.27
N PHE A 75 4.82 -5.77 15.99
CA PHE A 75 4.74 -4.31 15.87
C PHE A 75 6.12 -3.64 16.01
N VAL A 76 6.89 -4.03 17.04
CA VAL A 76 8.21 -3.46 17.30
C VAL A 76 9.21 -3.84 16.19
N ASP A 77 9.15 -5.06 15.66
CA ASP A 77 9.99 -5.49 14.55
C ASP A 77 9.66 -4.73 13.25
N THR A 78 8.38 -4.51 12.97
CA THR A 78 7.93 -3.70 11.83
C THR A 78 8.37 -2.25 11.99
N TRP A 79 8.24 -1.69 13.19
CA TRP A 79 8.69 -0.33 13.49
C TRP A 79 10.21 -0.18 13.26
N HIS A 80 11.03 -1.08 13.81
CA HIS A 80 12.48 -1.07 13.61
C HIS A 80 12.87 -1.24 12.14
N PHE A 81 12.11 -2.01 11.36
CA PHE A 81 12.31 -2.12 9.92
C PHE A 81 12.15 -0.76 9.22
N PHE A 82 11.06 -0.04 9.50
CA PHE A 82 10.81 1.27 8.91
C PHE A 82 11.76 2.34 9.39
N ASP A 83 12.14 2.33 10.68
CA ASP A 83 13.13 3.25 11.24
C ASP A 83 14.51 3.05 10.59
N ARG A 84 15.01 1.80 10.58
CA ARG A 84 16.30 1.45 9.99
C ARG A 84 16.39 1.77 8.50
N LEU A 85 15.31 1.57 7.74
CA LEU A 85 15.25 1.90 6.31
C LEU A 85 14.69 3.29 6.04
N GLY A 86 14.47 4.11 7.07
CA GLY A 86 13.88 5.45 6.96
C GLY A 86 14.53 6.33 5.90
N PRO A 87 15.87 6.49 5.88
CA PRO A 87 16.55 7.28 4.86
C PRO A 87 16.29 6.80 3.42
N PHE A 88 16.23 5.48 3.21
CA PHE A 88 15.97 4.88 1.91
C PHE A 88 14.51 5.04 1.49
N LEU A 89 13.57 4.74 2.39
CA LEU A 89 12.13 4.77 2.10
C LEU A 89 11.59 6.20 2.00
N LYS A 90 12.16 7.18 2.73
CA LYS A 90 11.71 8.59 2.67
C LYS A 90 11.78 9.15 1.25
N GLY A 91 12.88 8.91 0.54
CA GLY A 91 13.05 9.37 -0.85
C GLY A 91 12.06 8.72 -1.81
N ARG A 92 11.72 7.44 -1.59
CA ARG A 92 10.75 6.72 -2.41
C ARG A 92 9.32 7.16 -2.12
N SER A 93 8.97 7.30 -0.84
CA SER A 93 7.68 7.85 -0.40
C SER A 93 7.46 9.26 -0.91
N ALA A 94 8.48 10.12 -0.96
CA ALA A 94 8.34 11.46 -1.52
C ALA A 94 7.97 11.46 -3.02
N LYS A 95 8.38 10.45 -3.79
CA LYS A 95 8.02 10.35 -5.22
C LYS A 95 6.57 9.95 -5.46
N ILE A 96 5.97 9.20 -4.54
CA ILE A 96 4.61 8.64 -4.70
C ILE A 96 3.59 9.37 -3.81
N TRP A 97 4.01 9.90 -2.66
CA TRP A 97 3.14 10.42 -1.61
C TRP A 97 3.46 11.86 -1.21
N SER A 98 4.21 12.61 -2.01
CA SER A 98 4.62 13.99 -1.68
C SER A 98 3.44 14.87 -1.26
N SER A 99 2.32 14.84 -1.98
CA SER A 99 1.12 15.62 -1.65
C SER A 99 0.49 15.23 -0.30
N THR A 100 0.50 13.94 0.04
CA THR A 100 -0.05 13.42 1.30
C THR A 100 0.80 13.81 2.50
N ILE A 101 2.13 13.80 2.36
CA ILE A 101 3.09 14.02 3.46
C ILE A 101 3.60 15.46 3.55
N LYS A 102 3.31 16.32 2.55
CA LYS A 102 3.79 17.71 2.50
C LYS A 102 3.43 18.46 3.79
N GLY A 103 4.44 19.05 4.42
CA GLY A 103 4.27 19.84 5.65
C GLY A 103 4.00 19.02 6.91
N ARG A 104 4.21 17.69 6.87
CA ARG A 104 4.05 16.79 8.02
C ARG A 104 5.41 16.23 8.46
N ASP A 105 6.34 17.11 8.81
CA ASP A 105 7.76 16.79 9.09
C ASP A 105 8.04 16.33 10.54
N ASN A 106 7.01 16.00 11.31
CA ASN A 106 7.17 15.51 12.67
C ASN A 106 7.96 14.19 12.68
N PRO A 107 8.89 14.01 13.65
CA PRO A 107 9.58 12.74 13.81
C PRO A 107 8.58 11.62 14.08
N VAL A 108 8.79 10.47 13.45
CA VAL A 108 8.00 9.26 13.71
C VAL A 108 8.32 8.79 15.14
N PRO A 109 7.34 8.67 16.04
CA PRO A 109 7.61 8.28 17.42
C PRO A 109 7.96 6.79 17.51
N GLU A 110 8.82 6.44 18.46
CA GLU A 110 8.95 5.06 18.91
C GLU A 110 7.79 4.72 19.84
N VAL A 111 7.16 3.57 19.61
CA VAL A 111 6.05 3.08 20.43
C VAL A 111 6.32 1.62 20.79
N ILE A 112 6.36 1.34 22.09
CA ILE A 112 6.49 -0.02 22.62
C ILE A 112 5.12 -0.40 23.21
N PRO A 113 4.48 -1.48 22.74
CA PRO A 113 3.21 -1.92 23.30
C PRO A 113 3.42 -2.47 24.71
N ASP A 114 2.51 -2.14 25.62
CA ASP A 114 2.43 -2.75 26.94
C ASP A 114 1.92 -4.20 26.85
N ILE A 115 1.12 -4.50 25.82
CA ILE A 115 0.57 -5.82 25.51
C ILE A 115 0.85 -6.16 24.05
N ALA A 116 1.69 -7.18 23.85
CA ALA A 116 1.98 -7.78 22.55
C ALA A 116 1.05 -8.97 22.30
N VAL A 117 0.16 -8.86 21.31
CA VAL A 117 -0.82 -9.89 20.95
C VAL A 117 -0.19 -10.86 19.94
N ASP A 118 -0.11 -12.14 20.28
CA ASP A 118 0.38 -13.18 19.35
C ASP A 118 -0.75 -13.70 18.45
N GLU A 119 -1.79 -14.29 19.06
CA GLU A 119 -2.97 -14.78 18.34
C GLU A 119 -4.21 -13.94 18.62
N GLN A 120 -4.56 -13.84 19.91
CA GLN A 120 -5.74 -13.11 20.36
C GLN A 120 -5.54 -12.57 21.78
N PHE A 121 -6.19 -11.44 22.07
CA PHE A 121 -6.25 -10.84 23.40
C PHE A 121 -7.62 -10.24 23.61
N ALA A 122 -8.30 -10.61 24.70
CA ALA A 122 -9.62 -10.09 25.03
C ALA A 122 -9.57 -9.30 26.33
N PHE A 123 -10.34 -8.22 26.38
CA PHE A 123 -10.50 -7.40 27.57
C PHE A 123 -11.89 -6.77 27.60
N GLU A 124 -12.30 -6.32 28.79
CA GLU A 124 -13.55 -5.59 28.99
C GLU A 124 -13.24 -4.20 29.55
N VAL A 125 -13.98 -3.21 29.08
CA VAL A 125 -14.03 -1.86 29.66
C VAL A 125 -15.49 -1.52 29.84
N GLY A 126 -15.91 -1.36 31.10
CA GLY A 126 -17.31 -1.19 31.45
C GLY A 126 -18.16 -2.38 31.01
N GLU A 127 -19.21 -2.11 30.25
CA GLU A 127 -20.12 -3.10 29.69
C GLU A 127 -19.69 -3.66 28.32
N ARG A 128 -18.55 -3.25 27.77
CA ARG A 128 -18.13 -3.61 26.41
C ARG A 128 -16.98 -4.60 26.43
N ARG A 129 -17.04 -5.59 25.53
CA ARG A 129 -15.99 -6.60 25.32
C ARG A 129 -15.27 -6.30 24.02
N PHE A 130 -13.96 -6.37 24.07
CA PHE A 130 -13.08 -6.19 22.93
C PHE A 130 -12.25 -7.45 22.75
N GLU A 131 -12.16 -7.93 21.51
CA GLU A 131 -11.33 -9.06 21.11
C GLU A 131 -10.36 -8.58 20.04
N VAL A 132 -9.08 -8.52 20.40
CA VAL A 132 -7.99 -8.14 19.52
C VAL A 132 -7.46 -9.40 18.86
N ILE A 133 -7.51 -9.49 17.54
CA ILE A 133 -7.22 -10.72 16.79
C ILE A 133 -6.08 -10.43 15.80
N SER A 134 -5.00 -11.21 15.87
CA SER A 134 -3.86 -11.07 14.95
C SER A 134 -4.23 -11.49 13.53
N THR A 135 -3.89 -10.63 12.57
CA THR A 135 -4.14 -10.78 11.13
C THR A 135 -2.89 -10.42 10.32
N PRO A 136 -1.78 -11.17 10.47
CA PRO A 136 -0.46 -10.79 9.94
C PRO A 136 -0.35 -10.86 8.41
N GLY A 137 -1.39 -11.34 7.73
CA GLY A 137 -1.48 -11.38 6.27
C GLY A 137 -2.04 -10.11 5.63
N GLY A 138 -2.41 -9.11 6.42
CA GLY A 138 -2.96 -7.85 5.92
C GLY A 138 -1.95 -6.93 5.27
N GLU A 139 -2.21 -5.63 5.36
CA GLU A 139 -1.34 -4.58 4.81
C GLU A 139 -0.02 -4.43 5.58
N ALA A 140 0.11 -5.03 6.76
CA ALA A 140 1.35 -5.09 7.50
C ALA A 140 1.51 -6.46 8.19
N PRO A 141 2.75 -6.96 8.39
CA PRO A 141 2.98 -8.24 9.05
C PRO A 141 2.54 -8.25 10.53
N ASP A 142 2.40 -7.07 11.14
CA ASP A 142 1.91 -6.84 12.50
C ASP A 142 0.46 -6.34 12.51
N ALA A 143 -0.31 -6.56 11.44
CA ALA A 143 -1.69 -6.14 11.39
C ALA A 143 -2.57 -6.95 12.35
N LEU A 144 -3.54 -6.28 12.98
CA LEU A 144 -4.59 -6.88 13.79
C LEU A 144 -5.95 -6.24 13.53
N VAL A 145 -7.01 -6.91 13.98
CA VAL A 145 -8.38 -6.38 14.00
C VAL A 145 -8.92 -6.33 15.42
N VAL A 146 -9.87 -5.44 15.69
CA VAL A 146 -10.58 -5.34 16.98
C VAL A 146 -12.04 -5.68 16.77
N TRP A 147 -12.51 -6.74 17.40
CA TRP A 147 -13.87 -7.22 17.34
C TRP A 147 -14.64 -6.89 18.62
N MET A 148 -15.85 -6.36 18.47
CA MET A 148 -16.78 -6.08 19.54
C MET A 148 -17.99 -7.00 19.40
N PRO A 149 -18.00 -8.19 20.03
CA PRO A 149 -19.00 -9.22 19.78
C PRO A 149 -20.42 -8.83 20.17
N ARG A 150 -20.60 -7.97 21.19
CA ARG A 150 -21.94 -7.59 21.67
C ARG A 150 -22.64 -6.67 20.68
N GLU A 151 -21.88 -5.75 20.08
CA GLU A 151 -22.32 -4.76 19.11
C GLU A 151 -22.16 -5.21 17.66
N LYS A 152 -21.48 -6.33 17.44
CA LYS A 152 -21.10 -6.87 16.14
C LYS A 152 -20.34 -5.86 15.26
N VAL A 153 -19.40 -5.15 15.85
CA VAL A 153 -18.56 -4.16 15.17
C VAL A 153 -17.13 -4.69 15.05
N VAL A 154 -16.56 -4.65 13.85
CA VAL A 154 -15.14 -4.97 13.62
C VAL A 154 -14.38 -3.74 13.12
N PHE A 155 -13.26 -3.42 13.77
CA PHE A 155 -12.27 -2.46 13.30
C PHE A 155 -11.13 -3.23 12.64
N THR A 156 -10.91 -2.99 11.35
CA THR A 156 -10.01 -3.80 10.52
C THR A 156 -8.66 -3.14 10.25
N GLY A 157 -8.48 -1.89 10.68
CA GLY A 157 -7.31 -1.10 10.29
C GLY A 157 -7.16 -1.09 8.77
N ASN A 158 -5.96 -1.35 8.25
CA ASN A 158 -5.76 -1.51 6.82
C ASN A 158 -5.65 -2.98 6.42
N LEU A 159 -6.23 -3.96 7.13
CA LEU A 159 -6.19 -5.37 6.71
C LEU A 159 -6.51 -5.54 5.20
N PHE A 160 -7.53 -4.84 4.71
CA PHE A 160 -7.93 -4.85 3.29
C PHE A 160 -7.28 -3.74 2.43
N GLY A 161 -6.26 -3.06 2.94
CA GLY A 161 -5.65 -1.88 2.35
C GLY A 161 -6.35 -0.57 2.73
N PRO A 162 -5.84 0.58 2.23
CA PRO A 162 -6.41 1.90 2.52
C PRO A 162 -7.72 2.20 1.75
N VAL A 163 -8.13 1.33 0.82
CA VAL A 163 -9.38 1.47 0.07
C VAL A 163 -10.10 0.14 0.10
N PHE A 164 -11.25 0.09 0.77
CA PHE A 164 -12.11 -1.10 0.82
C PHE A 164 -12.65 -1.44 -0.58
N MET A 165 -12.91 -2.73 -0.86
CA MET A 165 -13.33 -3.20 -2.20
C MET A 165 -12.33 -2.82 -3.32
N SER A 166 -11.04 -2.80 -3.00
CA SER A 166 -9.94 -2.65 -3.96
C SER A 166 -8.99 -3.84 -3.87
N MET A 167 -8.34 -4.16 -4.98
CA MET A 167 -7.22 -5.12 -5.01
C MET A 167 -6.19 -4.74 -3.95
N PRO A 168 -5.84 -5.63 -3.01
CA PRO A 168 -4.85 -5.34 -1.99
C PRO A 168 -3.51 -5.02 -2.64
N ASN A 169 -2.80 -4.07 -2.05
CA ASN A 169 -1.45 -3.74 -2.49
C ASN A 169 -0.48 -4.77 -1.92
N LEU A 170 -0.30 -5.90 -2.60
CA LEU A 170 0.57 -6.98 -2.12
C LEU A 170 2.05 -6.56 -2.07
N CYS A 171 2.46 -5.57 -2.85
CA CYS A 171 3.77 -4.94 -2.73
C CYS A 171 3.66 -3.46 -3.11
N THR A 172 3.78 -2.57 -2.13
CA THR A 172 3.63 -1.14 -2.38
C THR A 172 4.76 -0.58 -3.25
N LEU A 173 4.41 0.27 -4.22
CA LEU A 173 5.39 0.90 -5.13
C LEU A 173 6.46 1.72 -4.38
N ARG A 174 6.15 2.26 -3.18
CA ARG A 174 7.16 2.96 -2.36
C ARG A 174 8.26 2.03 -1.84
N GLY A 175 8.06 0.72 -1.91
CA GLY A 175 8.93 -0.31 -1.35
C GLY A 175 8.47 -0.74 0.03
N ASP A 176 8.30 -2.05 0.18
CA ASP A 176 8.07 -2.79 1.40
C ASP A 176 8.37 -4.27 1.12
N LYS A 177 8.31 -5.14 2.14
CA LYS A 177 8.34 -6.58 1.92
C LYS A 177 7.07 -7.01 1.16
N PRO A 178 7.16 -7.93 0.19
CA PRO A 178 5.99 -8.55 -0.42
C PRO A 178 5.07 -9.17 0.65
N ARG A 179 3.76 -9.03 0.44
CA ARG A 179 2.70 -9.55 1.30
C ARG A 179 2.10 -10.77 0.61
N SER A 180 1.96 -11.86 1.35
CA SER A 180 1.45 -13.11 0.80
C SER A 180 -0.05 -13.01 0.53
N ALA A 181 -0.46 -13.30 -0.71
CA ALA A 181 -1.87 -13.36 -1.06
C ALA A 181 -2.62 -14.44 -0.25
N ARG A 182 -1.96 -15.56 0.06
CA ARG A 182 -2.54 -16.66 0.84
C ARG A 182 -2.82 -16.23 2.28
N LEU A 183 -1.84 -15.63 2.96
CA LEU A 183 -2.03 -15.13 4.32
C LEU A 183 -3.11 -14.03 4.36
N TRP A 184 -3.18 -13.19 3.32
CA TRP A 184 -4.23 -12.19 3.20
C TRP A 184 -5.63 -12.82 3.14
N LEU A 185 -5.81 -13.87 2.33
CA LEU A 185 -7.07 -14.62 2.24
C LEU A 185 -7.43 -15.28 3.58
N GLU A 186 -6.47 -15.89 4.27
CA GLU A 186 -6.68 -16.48 5.60
C GLU A 186 -7.16 -15.42 6.62
N CYS A 187 -6.57 -14.23 6.59
CA CYS A 187 -6.99 -13.14 7.47
C CYS A 187 -8.36 -12.56 7.09
N LEU A 188 -8.71 -12.53 5.80
CA LEU A 188 -10.03 -12.14 5.36
C LEU A 188 -11.09 -13.13 5.88
N GLU A 189 -10.83 -14.44 5.81
CA GLU A 189 -11.76 -15.45 6.33
C GLU A 189 -12.00 -15.29 7.83
N LYS A 190 -10.96 -14.95 8.63
CA LYS A 190 -11.15 -14.62 10.05
C LYS A 190 -12.19 -13.52 10.25
N VAL A 191 -12.21 -12.47 9.41
CA VAL A 191 -13.21 -11.39 9.50
C VAL A 191 -14.58 -11.84 9.00
N ARG A 192 -14.65 -12.71 7.98
CA ARG A 192 -15.91 -13.30 7.51
C ARG A 192 -16.59 -14.13 8.61
N ASP A 193 -15.81 -14.89 9.37
CA ASP A 193 -16.30 -15.73 10.47
C ASP A 193 -16.90 -14.92 11.63
N LEU A 194 -16.50 -13.66 11.81
CA LEU A 194 -17.08 -12.76 12.82
C LEU A 194 -18.53 -12.35 12.49
N ASN A 195 -18.93 -12.40 11.21
CA ASN A 195 -20.23 -11.95 10.73
C ASN A 195 -20.67 -10.57 11.28
N PRO A 196 -19.87 -9.51 11.03
CA PRO A 196 -20.11 -8.17 11.57
C PRO A 196 -21.38 -7.52 10.97
N GLU A 197 -22.02 -6.67 11.76
CA GLU A 197 -23.10 -5.77 11.29
C GLU A 197 -22.57 -4.37 10.93
N LEU A 198 -21.38 -4.01 11.44
CA LEU A 198 -20.65 -2.80 11.10
C LEU A 198 -19.15 -3.12 10.93
N LEU A 199 -18.59 -2.78 9.77
CA LEU A 199 -17.16 -2.92 9.49
C LEU A 199 -16.54 -1.54 9.36
N ILE A 200 -15.52 -1.28 10.17
CA ILE A 200 -14.81 0.00 10.23
C ILE A 200 -13.37 -0.24 9.76
N THR A 201 -12.99 0.40 8.66
CA THR A 201 -11.62 0.38 8.12
C THR A 201 -10.75 1.48 8.72
N GLY A 202 -9.45 1.49 8.44
CA GLY A 202 -8.55 2.58 8.78
C GLY A 202 -8.81 3.86 7.98
N HIS A 203 -9.57 3.77 6.88
CA HIS A 203 -9.81 4.86 5.93
C HIS A 203 -11.29 4.92 5.54
N GLY A 204 -11.77 6.08 5.11
CA GLY A 204 -13.14 6.23 4.62
C GLY A 204 -14.22 6.15 5.71
N ASP A 205 -15.46 5.96 5.29
CA ASP A 205 -16.63 5.82 6.18
C ASP A 205 -16.93 4.33 6.45
N PRO A 206 -17.57 3.98 7.59
CA PRO A 206 -17.94 2.61 7.92
C PRO A 206 -18.83 1.93 6.87
N ILE A 207 -18.72 0.61 6.77
CA ILE A 207 -19.57 -0.24 5.95
C ILE A 207 -20.64 -0.85 6.84
N GLU A 208 -21.91 -0.60 6.50
CA GLU A 208 -23.06 -1.02 7.30
C GLU A 208 -23.78 -2.23 6.67
N GLY A 209 -24.33 -3.08 7.54
CA GLY A 209 -25.23 -4.18 7.18
C GLY A 209 -24.49 -5.49 6.91
N ALA A 210 -24.81 -6.53 7.69
CA ALA A 210 -24.14 -7.83 7.62
C ALA A 210 -24.16 -8.44 6.21
N ALA A 211 -25.27 -8.34 5.47
CA ALA A 211 -25.36 -8.86 4.11
C ALA A 211 -24.43 -8.12 3.12
N ASN A 212 -24.36 -6.79 3.22
CA ASN A 212 -23.49 -5.96 2.38
C ASN A 212 -22.00 -6.22 2.69
N ILE A 213 -21.67 -6.29 3.98
CA ILE A 213 -20.31 -6.62 4.42
C ILE A 213 -19.92 -8.02 3.94
N ARG A 214 -20.79 -9.02 4.13
CA ARG A 214 -20.54 -10.39 3.69
C ARG A 214 -20.32 -10.47 2.19
N GLN A 215 -21.20 -9.85 1.39
CA GLN A 215 -21.06 -9.80 -0.06
C GLN A 215 -19.75 -9.15 -0.49
N SER A 216 -19.35 -8.05 0.16
CA SER A 216 -18.09 -7.35 -0.11
C SER A 216 -16.88 -8.23 0.19
N LEU A 217 -16.85 -8.88 1.35
CA LEU A 217 -15.77 -9.80 1.74
C LEU A 217 -15.70 -11.02 0.82
N ASP A 218 -16.84 -11.61 0.45
CA ASP A 218 -16.91 -12.73 -0.49
C ASP A 218 -16.35 -12.34 -1.87
N LYS A 219 -16.72 -11.15 -2.37
CA LYS A 219 -16.25 -10.65 -3.66
C LYS A 219 -14.73 -10.38 -3.66
N MET A 220 -14.22 -9.76 -2.59
CA MET A 220 -12.78 -9.55 -2.43
C MET A 220 -12.01 -10.87 -2.31
N HIS A 221 -12.53 -11.84 -1.54
CA HIS A 221 -11.93 -13.17 -1.44
C HIS A 221 -11.86 -13.85 -2.81
N ALA A 222 -12.96 -13.84 -3.57
CA ALA A 222 -13.01 -14.44 -4.91
C ALA A 222 -12.02 -13.78 -5.88
N ALA A 223 -11.96 -12.44 -5.89
CA ALA A 223 -11.04 -11.70 -6.75
C ALA A 223 -9.56 -12.03 -6.47
N VAL A 224 -9.15 -12.02 -5.20
CA VAL A 224 -7.75 -12.30 -4.83
C VAL A 224 -7.42 -13.78 -5.03
N SER A 225 -8.35 -14.69 -4.73
CA SER A 225 -8.19 -16.13 -5.01
C SER A 225 -7.99 -16.39 -6.49
N TYR A 226 -8.80 -15.76 -7.35
CA TYR A 226 -8.66 -15.88 -8.80
C TYR A 226 -7.29 -15.41 -9.29
N VAL A 227 -6.82 -14.24 -8.84
CA VAL A 227 -5.49 -13.73 -9.25
C VAL A 227 -4.37 -14.66 -8.79
N LEU A 228 -4.47 -15.19 -7.56
CA LEU A 228 -3.53 -16.18 -7.03
C LEU A 228 -3.51 -17.45 -7.90
N GLU A 229 -4.66 -18.08 -8.09
CA GLU A 229 -4.79 -19.33 -8.84
C GLU A 229 -4.35 -19.17 -10.31
N GLN A 230 -4.82 -18.14 -11.01
CA GLN A 230 -4.43 -17.90 -12.40
C GLN A 230 -2.93 -17.61 -12.55
N THR A 231 -2.32 -16.96 -11.57
CA THR A 231 -0.86 -16.74 -11.58
C THR A 231 -0.12 -18.06 -11.43
N LEU A 232 -0.51 -18.89 -10.45
CA LEU A 232 0.12 -20.19 -10.20
C LEU A 232 -0.07 -21.17 -11.37
N ASP A 233 -1.26 -21.23 -11.96
CA ASP A 233 -1.55 -22.03 -13.15
C ASP A 233 -0.71 -21.56 -14.34
N GLY A 234 -0.60 -20.25 -14.50
CA GLY A 234 0.26 -19.63 -15.50
C GLY A 234 1.74 -19.97 -15.36
N MET A 235 2.25 -19.97 -14.13
CA MET A 235 3.61 -20.40 -13.80
C MET A 235 3.84 -21.87 -14.16
N ASN A 236 2.91 -22.75 -13.77
CA ASN A 236 3.00 -24.17 -14.09
C ASN A 236 2.90 -24.45 -15.61
N ALA A 237 2.21 -23.58 -16.35
CA ALA A 237 2.16 -23.60 -17.81
C ALA A 237 3.41 -23.01 -18.49
N GLY A 238 4.41 -22.54 -17.73
CA GLY A 238 5.65 -21.97 -18.25
C GLY A 238 5.53 -20.55 -18.78
N LYS A 239 4.47 -19.81 -18.43
CA LYS A 239 4.32 -18.39 -18.82
C LYS A 239 5.21 -17.50 -17.96
N ASP A 240 5.84 -16.52 -18.60
CA ASP A 240 6.62 -15.49 -17.91
C ASP A 240 5.70 -14.48 -17.19
N VAL A 241 6.27 -13.78 -16.21
CA VAL A 241 5.54 -12.80 -15.41
C VAL A 241 4.88 -11.70 -16.24
N HIS A 242 5.54 -11.21 -17.31
CA HIS A 242 4.98 -10.12 -18.12
C HIS A 242 3.82 -10.59 -18.98
N THR A 243 3.84 -11.83 -19.45
CA THR A 243 2.69 -12.46 -20.13
C THR A 243 1.50 -12.57 -19.17
N LEU A 244 1.71 -13.06 -17.95
CA LEU A 244 0.63 -13.16 -16.96
C LEU A 244 0.08 -11.79 -16.55
N MET A 245 0.93 -10.78 -16.39
CA MET A 245 0.51 -9.40 -16.12
C MET A 245 -0.39 -8.81 -17.20
N ARG A 246 -0.26 -9.24 -18.47
CA ARG A 246 -1.10 -8.77 -19.58
C ARG A 246 -2.40 -9.57 -19.68
N GLU A 247 -2.34 -10.88 -19.50
CA GLU A 247 -3.47 -11.79 -19.76
C GLU A 247 -4.45 -11.90 -18.60
N ILE A 248 -3.99 -11.86 -17.35
CA ILE A 248 -4.86 -12.04 -16.18
C ILE A 248 -5.67 -10.77 -15.95
N GLN A 249 -6.98 -10.89 -16.08
CA GLN A 249 -7.97 -9.86 -15.79
C GLN A 249 -9.08 -10.46 -14.93
N LEU A 250 -9.67 -9.66 -14.03
CA LEU A 250 -10.78 -10.12 -13.21
C LEU A 250 -12.05 -10.32 -14.08
N PRO A 251 -12.76 -11.44 -13.94
CA PRO A 251 -14.13 -11.59 -14.42
C PRO A 251 -15.05 -10.51 -13.83
N GLU A 252 -16.04 -10.06 -14.60
CA GLU A 252 -16.95 -8.95 -14.22
C GLU A 252 -17.68 -9.24 -12.89
N GLU A 253 -18.05 -10.49 -12.66
CA GLU A 253 -18.81 -10.95 -11.51
C GLU A 253 -18.04 -10.76 -10.19
N ILE A 254 -16.70 -10.84 -10.26
CA ILE A 254 -15.81 -10.72 -9.10
C ILE A 254 -14.95 -9.45 -9.14
N ALA A 255 -15.17 -8.57 -10.12
CA ALA A 255 -14.38 -7.35 -10.28
C ALA A 255 -14.47 -6.43 -9.06
N ILE A 256 -13.30 -6.09 -8.49
CA ILE A 256 -13.11 -5.10 -7.43
C ILE A 256 -12.26 -3.94 -7.98
N GLY A 257 -12.23 -2.82 -7.27
CA GLY A 257 -11.47 -1.64 -7.72
C GLY A 257 -9.95 -1.87 -7.75
N GLU A 258 -9.25 -1.03 -8.50
CA GLU A 258 -7.78 -1.02 -8.57
C GLU A 258 -7.23 0.36 -8.16
N PHE A 259 -7.74 0.90 -7.05
CA PHE A 259 -7.51 2.28 -6.63
C PHE A 259 -6.15 2.49 -5.94
N HIS A 260 -5.59 1.42 -5.38
CA HIS A 260 -4.30 1.45 -4.70
C HIS A 260 -3.41 0.29 -5.15
N GLY A 261 -3.84 -0.95 -4.90
CA GLY A 261 -3.30 -2.12 -5.61
C GLY A 261 -3.86 -2.22 -7.03
N LYS A 262 -3.25 -3.09 -7.82
CA LYS A 262 -3.58 -3.34 -9.24
C LYS A 262 -3.44 -4.83 -9.52
N VAL A 263 -4.30 -5.41 -10.37
CA VAL A 263 -4.31 -6.85 -10.68
C VAL A 263 -2.95 -7.27 -11.22
N ASN A 264 -2.43 -6.55 -12.22
CA ASN A 264 -1.13 -6.89 -12.81
C ASN A 264 0.05 -6.74 -11.82
N TRP A 265 -0.02 -5.83 -10.84
CA TRP A 265 0.99 -5.72 -9.79
C TRP A 265 0.88 -6.86 -8.76
N ALA A 266 -0.35 -7.29 -8.44
CA ALA A 266 -0.60 -8.46 -7.61
C ALA A 266 -0.07 -9.74 -8.29
N VAL A 267 -0.34 -9.93 -9.59
CA VAL A 267 0.23 -11.03 -10.40
C VAL A 267 1.75 -11.05 -10.28
N ARG A 268 2.41 -9.91 -10.52
CA ARG A 268 3.86 -9.81 -10.40
C ARG A 268 4.35 -10.17 -9.00
N THR A 269 3.67 -9.66 -7.97
CA THR A 269 4.06 -9.91 -6.57
C THR A 269 3.92 -11.38 -6.21
N ILE A 270 2.82 -12.04 -6.60
CA ILE A 270 2.59 -13.47 -6.37
C ILE A 270 3.62 -14.30 -7.13
N TRP A 271 3.92 -13.93 -8.37
CA TRP A 271 4.93 -14.61 -9.18
C TRP A 271 6.31 -14.52 -8.51
N GLU A 272 6.74 -13.32 -8.11
CA GLU A 272 8.03 -13.09 -7.44
C GLU A 272 8.08 -13.68 -6.02
N GLU A 273 6.95 -13.81 -5.31
CA GLU A 273 6.84 -14.52 -4.02
C GLU A 273 7.28 -16.00 -4.17
N HIS A 274 6.92 -16.63 -5.29
CA HIS A 274 7.17 -18.06 -5.52
C HIS A 274 8.46 -18.33 -6.31
N ALA A 275 8.81 -17.46 -7.27
CA ALA A 275 10.00 -17.63 -8.13
C ALA A 275 11.25 -16.94 -7.57
N GLY A 276 11.09 -15.95 -6.69
CA GLY A 276 12.17 -15.08 -6.24
C GLY A 276 12.65 -14.12 -7.34
N TRP A 277 13.79 -13.46 -7.08
CA TRP A 277 14.36 -12.44 -7.97
C TRP A 277 15.00 -13.00 -9.24
N PHE A 278 15.33 -14.31 -9.27
CA PHE A 278 16.04 -14.93 -10.40
C PHE A 278 15.06 -15.60 -11.35
N HIS A 279 14.70 -14.92 -12.43
CA HIS A 279 13.65 -15.37 -13.35
C HIS A 279 14.10 -16.45 -14.35
N MET A 280 15.36 -16.89 -14.29
CA MET A 280 15.98 -17.87 -15.22
C MET A 280 15.98 -17.45 -16.70
N ASP A 281 15.79 -16.17 -16.99
CA ASP A 281 15.76 -15.59 -18.34
C ASP A 281 17.14 -15.11 -18.82
N TYR A 282 17.99 -14.64 -17.91
CA TYR A 282 19.33 -14.13 -18.25
C TYR A 282 20.40 -14.54 -17.24
N THR A 283 21.54 -15.03 -17.75
CA THR A 283 22.74 -15.32 -16.95
C THR A 283 23.27 -14.08 -16.22
N THR A 284 23.11 -12.90 -16.82
CA THR A 284 23.56 -11.62 -16.22
C THR A 284 22.83 -11.30 -14.92
N SER A 285 21.63 -11.84 -14.70
CA SER A 285 20.89 -11.64 -13.44
C SER A 285 21.64 -12.20 -12.23
N LEU A 286 22.59 -13.13 -12.41
CA LEU A 286 23.44 -13.66 -11.35
C LEU A 286 24.53 -12.69 -10.86
N TYR A 287 24.79 -11.61 -11.61
CA TYR A 287 25.93 -10.73 -11.39
C TYR A 287 25.50 -9.29 -11.12
N GLY A 288 26.33 -8.54 -10.39
CA GLY A 288 26.03 -7.17 -9.99
C GLY A 288 26.19 -6.10 -11.08
N VAL A 289 26.41 -6.49 -12.34
CA VAL A 289 26.55 -5.55 -13.47
C VAL A 289 25.16 -5.26 -14.04
N PRO A 290 24.65 -4.02 -13.93
CA PRO A 290 23.31 -3.69 -14.40
C PRO A 290 23.27 -3.63 -15.93
N ARG A 291 22.10 -3.88 -16.53
CA ARG A 291 21.90 -3.71 -17.99
C ARG A 291 22.24 -2.31 -18.47
N ALA A 292 22.00 -1.29 -17.66
CA ALA A 292 22.32 0.10 -17.98
C ALA A 292 23.83 0.34 -18.21
N SER A 293 24.71 -0.59 -17.83
CA SER A 293 26.16 -0.44 -18.07
C SER A 293 26.53 -0.43 -19.56
N ILE A 294 25.65 -0.92 -20.43
CA ILE A 294 25.86 -0.94 -21.88
C ILE A 294 25.02 0.11 -22.62
N ASP A 295 24.34 1.03 -21.92
CA ASP A 295 23.50 2.05 -22.57
C ASP A 295 24.30 2.91 -23.55
N ALA A 296 25.55 3.26 -23.21
CA ALA A 296 26.45 4.00 -24.09
C ALA A 296 26.81 3.21 -25.37
N ASP A 297 27.07 1.91 -25.25
CA ASP A 297 27.35 1.03 -26.40
C ASP A 297 26.14 0.96 -27.34
N LEU A 298 24.93 0.81 -26.77
CA LEU A 298 23.68 0.76 -27.54
C LEU A 298 23.39 2.09 -28.23
N VAL A 299 23.67 3.22 -27.57
CA VAL A 299 23.53 4.56 -28.14
C VAL A 299 24.52 4.80 -29.28
N GLU A 300 25.78 4.40 -29.12
CA GLU A 300 26.78 4.46 -30.19
C GLU A 300 26.32 3.65 -31.42
N LEU A 301 25.91 2.39 -31.20
CA LEU A 301 25.43 1.50 -32.25
C LEU A 301 24.17 2.01 -32.96
N ALA A 302 23.30 2.72 -32.23
CA ALA A 302 22.08 3.32 -32.79
C ALA A 302 22.35 4.61 -33.61
N GLY A 303 23.55 5.19 -33.51
CA GLY A 303 23.89 6.46 -34.16
C GLY A 303 23.59 7.69 -33.30
N GLY A 304 23.59 7.56 -31.98
CA GLY A 304 23.37 8.63 -31.01
C GLY A 304 21.99 8.60 -30.34
N ALA A 305 21.83 9.32 -29.23
CA ALA A 305 20.60 9.30 -28.44
C ALA A 305 19.38 9.85 -29.22
N ASP A 306 19.61 10.79 -30.14
CA ASP A 306 18.57 11.33 -31.03
C ASP A 306 17.93 10.25 -31.94
N ALA A 307 18.73 9.27 -32.39
CA ALA A 307 18.22 8.17 -33.20
C ALA A 307 17.28 7.26 -32.40
N LEU A 308 17.62 6.97 -31.14
CA LEU A 308 16.73 6.25 -30.22
C LEU A 308 15.47 7.06 -29.91
N ALA A 309 15.60 8.38 -29.69
CA ALA A 309 14.46 9.27 -29.46
C ALA A 309 13.52 9.29 -30.68
N GLN A 310 14.05 9.35 -31.90
CA GLN A 310 13.24 9.27 -33.13
C GLN A 310 12.50 7.93 -33.23
N ARG A 311 13.16 6.82 -32.90
CA ARG A 311 12.52 5.50 -32.87
C ARG A 311 11.45 5.41 -31.78
N ALA A 312 11.70 5.99 -30.62
CA ALA A 312 10.73 6.07 -29.53
C ALA A 312 9.51 6.90 -29.92
N GLN A 313 9.70 8.01 -30.65
CA GLN A 313 8.60 8.81 -31.19
C GLN A 313 7.74 8.00 -32.18
N ALA A 314 8.36 7.17 -33.04
CA ALA A 314 7.62 6.27 -33.93
C ALA A 314 6.82 5.21 -33.14
N LYS A 315 7.41 4.61 -32.11
CA LYS A 315 6.71 3.70 -31.19
C LYS A 315 5.51 4.36 -30.52
N LEU A 316 5.67 5.62 -30.11
CA LEU A 316 4.59 6.39 -29.52
C LEU A 316 3.46 6.66 -30.51
N ALA A 317 3.79 6.97 -31.77
CA ALA A 317 2.81 7.14 -32.85
C ALA A 317 2.04 5.84 -33.16
N ASP A 318 2.68 4.68 -32.96
CA ASP A 318 2.07 3.36 -33.09
C ASP A 318 1.32 2.90 -31.81
N ASN A 319 1.07 3.82 -30.86
CA ASN A 319 0.40 3.55 -29.58
C ASN A 319 1.13 2.51 -28.71
N GLN A 320 2.46 2.51 -28.72
CA GLN A 320 3.35 1.65 -27.93
C GLN A 320 4.18 2.47 -26.91
N PRO A 321 3.53 3.08 -25.90
CA PRO A 321 4.19 4.04 -25.00
C PRO A 321 5.25 3.42 -24.09
N LEU A 322 5.09 2.17 -23.65
CA LEU A 322 6.07 1.52 -22.76
C LEU A 322 7.32 1.06 -23.51
N GLU A 323 7.16 0.59 -24.75
CA GLU A 323 8.26 0.27 -25.64
C GLU A 323 9.03 1.54 -26.07
N ALA A 324 8.32 2.65 -26.30
CA ALA A 324 8.94 3.95 -26.48
C ALA A 324 9.76 4.36 -25.25
N LEU A 325 9.24 4.11 -24.04
CA LEU A 325 9.93 4.43 -22.80
C LEU A 325 11.24 3.64 -22.64
N HIS A 326 11.26 2.35 -23.00
CA HIS A 326 12.51 1.56 -22.95
C HIS A 326 13.62 2.16 -23.82
N LEU A 327 13.30 2.66 -25.02
CA LEU A 327 14.27 3.32 -25.89
C LEU A 327 14.76 4.65 -25.30
N VAL A 328 13.83 5.42 -24.72
CA VAL A 328 14.12 6.68 -24.04
C VAL A 328 15.02 6.46 -22.82
N GLU A 329 14.80 5.40 -22.04
CA GLU A 329 15.62 5.08 -20.88
C GLU A 329 17.07 4.75 -21.26
N VAL A 330 17.28 4.00 -22.34
CA VAL A 330 18.64 3.75 -22.89
C VAL A 330 19.28 5.06 -23.36
N ALA A 331 18.55 5.89 -24.10
CA ALA A 331 19.05 7.19 -24.58
C ALA A 331 19.50 8.10 -23.43
N LEU A 332 18.66 8.24 -22.39
CA LEU A 332 18.94 9.07 -21.22
C LEU A 332 19.95 8.45 -20.26
N GLY A 333 20.18 7.13 -20.34
CA GLY A 333 21.24 6.44 -19.62
C GLY A 333 22.63 6.87 -20.09
N ALA A 334 22.81 7.08 -21.41
CA ALA A 334 24.06 7.58 -21.99
C ALA A 334 24.14 9.11 -22.05
N GLU A 335 23.04 9.78 -22.42
CA GLU A 335 22.95 11.24 -22.59
C GLU A 335 21.80 11.82 -21.74
N PRO A 336 21.99 12.03 -20.42
CA PRO A 336 20.91 12.40 -19.49
C PRO A 336 20.19 13.73 -19.81
N THR A 337 20.83 14.62 -20.57
CA THR A 337 20.31 15.94 -20.95
C THR A 337 19.84 15.99 -22.41
N ASN A 338 19.71 14.85 -23.09
CA ASN A 338 19.25 14.82 -24.48
C ASN A 338 17.79 15.31 -24.58
N SER A 339 17.60 16.49 -25.19
CA SER A 339 16.29 17.15 -25.25
C SER A 339 15.26 16.39 -26.07
N ALA A 340 15.66 15.67 -27.12
CA ALA A 340 14.76 14.89 -27.94
C ALA A 340 14.18 13.71 -27.13
N ALA A 341 15.03 12.96 -26.43
CA ALA A 341 14.61 11.86 -25.56
C ALA A 341 13.74 12.35 -24.39
N LEU A 342 14.09 13.48 -23.76
CA LEU A 342 13.27 14.08 -22.69
C LEU A 342 11.88 14.52 -23.19
N THR A 343 11.80 15.06 -24.41
CA THR A 343 10.53 15.45 -25.03
C THR A 343 9.63 14.24 -25.26
N VAL A 344 10.19 13.13 -25.77
CA VAL A 344 9.45 11.87 -25.91
C VAL A 344 9.04 11.34 -24.54
N LYS A 345 9.94 11.35 -23.53
CA LYS A 345 9.62 10.95 -22.15
C LYS A 345 8.40 11.70 -21.61
N LYS A 346 8.36 13.03 -21.78
CA LYS A 346 7.23 13.88 -21.36
C LYS A 346 5.93 13.43 -22.04
N ALA A 347 5.96 13.21 -23.35
CA ALA A 347 4.80 12.75 -24.11
C ALA A 347 4.31 11.37 -23.64
N VAL A 348 5.23 10.42 -23.39
CA VAL A 348 4.90 9.10 -22.83
C VAL A 348 4.26 9.23 -21.45
N MET A 349 4.84 10.00 -20.52
CA MET A 349 4.28 10.19 -19.18
C MET A 349 2.87 10.79 -19.24
N GLY A 350 2.64 11.77 -20.11
CA GLY A 350 1.32 12.37 -20.33
C GLY A 350 0.29 11.36 -20.86
N LEU A 351 0.68 10.50 -21.81
CA LEU A 351 -0.18 9.46 -22.35
C LEU A 351 -0.51 8.37 -21.32
N LEU A 352 0.48 7.88 -20.57
CA LEU A 352 0.26 6.91 -19.50
C LEU A 352 -0.63 7.49 -18.40
N LEU A 353 -0.42 8.76 -18.02
CA LEU A 353 -1.26 9.44 -17.04
C LEU A 353 -2.70 9.55 -17.52
N LYS A 354 -2.92 9.92 -18.78
CA LYS A 354 -4.26 9.94 -19.38
C LYS A 354 -4.89 8.53 -19.41
N ALA A 355 -4.12 7.52 -19.81
CA ALA A 355 -4.58 6.13 -19.90
C ALA A 355 -4.94 5.52 -18.54
N SER A 356 -4.24 5.94 -17.47
CA SER A 356 -4.57 5.52 -16.09
C SER A 356 -5.96 5.97 -15.62
N GLY A 357 -6.59 6.93 -16.32
CA GLY A 357 -7.91 7.46 -15.97
C GLY A 357 -8.00 8.16 -14.62
N GLY A 358 -6.87 8.37 -13.93
CA GLY A 358 -6.86 8.94 -12.58
C GLY A 358 -7.33 8.00 -11.47
N THR A 359 -7.49 6.70 -11.75
CA THR A 359 -8.16 5.75 -10.84
C THR A 359 -7.21 5.15 -9.80
N ASN A 360 -6.02 4.71 -10.22
CA ASN A 360 -5.01 4.17 -9.30
C ASN A 360 -4.14 5.29 -8.72
N MET A 361 -4.27 5.54 -7.42
CA MET A 361 -3.58 6.62 -6.72
C MET A 361 -2.06 6.53 -6.85
N SER A 362 -1.47 5.33 -6.69
CA SER A 362 -0.02 5.15 -6.72
C SER A 362 0.57 5.34 -8.11
N GLU A 363 -0.09 4.82 -9.15
CA GLU A 363 0.30 5.01 -10.55
C GLU A 363 0.25 6.49 -10.95
N VAL A 364 -0.86 7.15 -10.63
CA VAL A 364 -1.07 8.57 -10.94
C VAL A 364 -0.02 9.44 -10.29
N MET A 365 0.30 9.23 -9.02
CA MET A 365 1.28 10.05 -8.32
C MET A 365 2.70 9.82 -8.85
N TRP A 366 3.06 8.57 -9.15
CA TRP A 366 4.34 8.26 -9.79
C TRP A 366 4.48 8.95 -11.15
N LEU A 367 3.48 8.84 -12.03
CA LEU A 367 3.50 9.43 -13.36
C LEU A 367 3.56 10.96 -13.30
N LYS A 368 2.80 11.60 -12.40
CA LYS A 368 2.89 13.05 -12.16
C LYS A 368 4.28 13.46 -11.70
N ASN A 369 4.88 12.72 -10.76
CA ASN A 369 6.25 13.01 -10.30
C ASN A 369 7.27 12.90 -11.45
N GLN A 370 7.20 11.84 -12.26
CA GLN A 370 8.08 11.66 -13.41
C GLN A 370 7.89 12.75 -14.47
N LEU A 371 6.64 13.19 -14.69
CA LEU A 371 6.34 14.29 -15.59
C LEU A 371 6.99 15.60 -15.12
N THR A 372 6.79 15.98 -13.86
CA THR A 372 7.41 17.19 -13.27
C THR A 372 8.93 17.15 -13.34
N LEU A 373 9.56 16.01 -13.05
CA LEU A 373 11.02 15.88 -13.16
C LEU A 373 11.51 16.02 -14.60
N THR A 374 10.74 15.53 -15.57
CA THR A 374 11.08 15.62 -16.99
C THR A 374 10.92 17.05 -17.50
N GLU A 375 9.87 17.75 -17.10
CA GLU A 375 9.64 19.17 -17.42
C GLU A 375 10.74 20.06 -16.84
N ALA A 376 11.15 19.82 -15.59
CA ALA A 376 12.28 20.52 -14.99
C ALA A 376 13.60 20.29 -15.76
N ALA A 377 13.84 19.06 -16.24
CA ALA A 377 15.02 18.75 -17.06
C ALA A 377 14.99 19.42 -18.45
N LEU A 378 13.79 19.72 -18.98
CA LEU A 378 13.59 20.49 -20.21
C LEU A 378 13.64 22.02 -19.99
N GLY A 379 13.65 22.49 -18.74
CA GLY A 379 13.59 23.91 -18.39
C GLY A 379 12.18 24.51 -18.45
N GLU A 380 11.14 23.69 -18.29
CA GLU A 380 9.72 24.06 -18.40
C GLU A 380 9.00 24.17 -17.04
N GLY A 381 9.74 24.12 -15.93
CA GLY A 381 9.22 23.96 -14.56
C GLY A 381 9.00 25.21 -13.73
#